data_AF-A0A420IQW6-F1
#
_entry.id   AF-A0A420IQW6-F1
#
_cell.length_a   1.000
_cell.length_b   1.000
_cell.length_c   1.000
_cell.angle_alpha   90.00
_cell.angle_beta   90.00
_cell.angle_gamma   90.00
#
_symmetry.space_group_name_H-M   'P 1'
#
loop_
_entity.id
_entity.type
_entity.pdbx_description
1 polymer ?
#
loop_
_entity_poly.entity_id
_entity_poly.type
_entity_poly.pdbx_seq_one_letter_code
_entity_poly.pdbx_strand_id
1 'polypeptide(L)'
;MSIRNYPTFLLCGKYDGWTPVIKWLHKLQMDFRPHCDVVTSEMFFETIKALFTGKAESLLDSIPRFNQFTDQEQESKPSDVEEFKQALMKQFPKKLVGTTDDRNAQENIQNLRQEGEETLAEYHDRAQDLLRRSNGRDDGINISPELSAI
;
A
#
# COMPACT_ATOMS: atom_id res chain seq x y z
N MET A 1 -7.88 14.94 38.39
CA MET A 1 -7.67 13.73 37.57
C MET A 1 -7.68 14.18 36.11
N SER A 2 -6.55 14.13 35.41
CA SER A 2 -6.51 14.51 33.99
C SER A 2 -7.10 13.36 33.17
N ILE A 3 -8.15 13.63 32.39
CA ILE A 3 -8.72 12.67 31.46
C ILE A 3 -7.62 12.38 30.43
N ARG A 4 -7.05 11.17 30.45
CA ARG A 4 -6.17 10.72 29.36
C ARG A 4 -7.03 10.59 28.11
N ASN A 5 -7.08 11.64 27.31
CA ASN A 5 -7.71 11.59 25.99
C ASN A 5 -6.81 10.77 25.08
N TYR A 6 -7.13 9.49 24.93
CA TYR A 6 -6.50 8.63 23.93
C TYR A 6 -6.94 9.06 22.53
N PRO A 7 -6.05 8.98 21.52
CA PRO A 7 -6.43 9.27 20.14
C PRO A 7 -7.55 8.33 19.69
N THR A 8 -8.53 8.86 18.97
CA THR A 8 -9.62 8.06 18.39
C THR A 8 -9.28 7.48 17.02
N PHE A 9 -8.10 7.83 16.48
CA PHE A 9 -7.57 7.33 15.20
C PHE A 9 -8.52 7.50 14.00
N LEU A 10 -9.32 8.59 14.01
CA LEU A 10 -10.32 8.86 12.97
C LEU A 10 -9.69 9.26 11.64
N LEU A 11 -8.51 9.87 11.66
CA LEU A 11 -7.85 10.32 10.44
C LEU A 11 -7.14 9.16 9.73
N CYS A 12 -6.40 8.34 10.48
CA CYS A 12 -5.68 7.21 9.91
C CYS A 12 -6.59 6.01 9.64
N GLY A 13 -7.53 5.71 10.54
CA GLY A 13 -8.39 4.53 10.47
C GLY A 13 -7.60 3.22 10.51
N LYS A 14 -8.31 2.12 10.25
CA LYS A 14 -7.68 0.80 10.09
C LYS A 14 -6.80 0.75 8.84
N TYR A 15 -5.79 -0.12 8.87
CA TYR A 15 -4.87 -0.33 7.76
C TYR A 15 -4.95 -1.77 7.26
N ASP A 16 -5.21 -1.93 5.97
CA ASP A 16 -5.41 -3.21 5.29
C ASP A 16 -4.32 -3.50 4.24
N GLY A 17 -3.39 -2.56 4.04
CA GLY A 17 -2.30 -2.67 3.05
C GLY A 17 -2.61 -2.09 1.67
N TRP A 18 -3.81 -1.55 1.43
CA TRP A 18 -4.20 -1.05 0.09
C TRP A 18 -3.72 0.38 -0.18
N THR A 19 -3.60 1.20 0.87
CA THR A 19 -3.05 2.54 0.75
C THR A 19 -1.55 2.53 0.97
N PRO A 20 -0.75 3.40 0.32
CA PRO A 20 0.66 3.53 0.64
C PRO A 20 0.90 3.74 2.13
N VAL A 21 1.71 2.88 2.76
CA VAL A 21 1.87 2.89 4.22
C VAL A 21 2.37 4.21 4.75
N ILE A 22 3.20 4.93 4.00
CA ILE A 22 3.68 6.27 4.37
C ILE A 22 2.57 7.31 4.46
N LYS A 23 1.53 7.22 3.62
CA LYS A 23 0.36 8.12 3.72
C LYS A 23 -0.43 7.78 4.98
N TRP A 24 -0.56 6.49 5.30
CA TRP A 24 -1.25 6.05 6.49
C TRP A 24 -0.46 6.41 7.77
N LEU A 25 0.85 6.16 7.81
CA LEU A 25 1.74 6.54 8.92
C LEU A 25 1.75 8.05 9.18
N HIS A 26 1.69 8.87 8.12
CA HIS A 26 1.56 10.33 8.28
C HIS A 26 0.25 10.72 8.96
N LYS A 27 -0.87 10.10 8.57
CA LYS A 27 -2.17 10.31 9.23
C LYS A 27 -2.14 9.83 10.68
N LEU A 28 -1.51 8.69 10.93
CA LEU A 28 -1.34 8.16 12.28
C LEU A 28 -0.57 9.14 13.18
N GLN A 29 0.52 9.72 12.67
CA GLN A 29 1.27 10.77 13.38
C GLN A 29 0.42 12.02 13.65
N MET A 30 -0.43 12.42 12.70
CA MET A 30 -1.36 13.53 12.89
C MET A 30 -2.41 13.24 13.98
N ASP A 31 -2.90 12.00 14.08
CA ASP A 31 -3.82 11.58 15.15
C ASP A 31 -3.13 11.56 16.53
N PHE A 32 -1.83 11.27 16.61
CA PHE A 32 -1.10 11.34 17.89
C PHE A 32 -0.83 12.76 18.37
N ARG A 33 -0.59 13.70 17.45
CA ARG A 33 -0.11 15.07 17.75
C ARG A 33 -0.92 15.85 18.81
N PRO A 34 -2.27 15.77 18.87
CA PRO A 34 -3.06 16.49 19.87
C PRO A 34 -3.05 15.85 21.25
N HIS A 35 -2.62 14.59 21.35
CA HIS A 35 -2.80 13.75 22.54
C HIS A 35 -1.46 13.33 23.18
N CYS A 36 -0.37 13.40 22.42
CA CYS A 36 0.94 12.91 22.84
C CYS A 36 2.05 13.86 22.36
N ASP A 37 2.83 14.40 23.30
CA ASP A 37 4.04 15.17 22.98
C ASP A 37 5.14 14.28 22.40
N VAL A 38 5.23 13.03 22.89
CA VAL A 38 6.17 12.01 22.42
C VAL A 38 5.42 10.68 22.29
N VAL A 39 5.52 10.06 21.12
CA VAL A 39 5.00 8.70 20.89
C VAL A 39 6.07 7.70 21.29
N THR A 40 5.81 6.91 22.33
CA THR A 40 6.72 5.84 22.77
C THR A 40 6.68 4.65 21.80
N SER A 41 7.74 3.84 21.78
CA SER A 41 7.78 2.63 20.94
C SER A 41 6.66 1.66 21.28
N GLU A 42 6.38 1.46 22.56
CA GLU A 42 5.27 0.66 23.06
C GLU A 42 3.92 1.16 22.52
N MET A 43 3.63 2.46 22.69
CA MET A 43 2.38 3.04 22.20
C MET A 43 2.23 2.90 20.68
N PHE A 44 3.33 3.02 19.95
CA PHE A 44 3.34 2.81 18.51
C PHE A 44 2.98 1.37 18.16
N PHE A 45 3.67 0.37 18.73
CA PHE A 45 3.42 -1.04 18.41
C PHE A 45 2.03 -1.53 18.85
N GLU A 46 1.53 -1.08 20.01
CA GLU A 46 0.15 -1.31 20.44
C GLU A 46 -0.87 -0.76 19.43
N THR A 47 -0.61 0.45 18.93
CA THR A 47 -1.49 1.07 17.93
C THR A 47 -1.42 0.34 16.59
N ILE A 48 -0.25 -0.14 16.17
CA ILE A 48 -0.10 -0.98 14.98
C ILE A 48 -0.90 -2.27 15.13
N LYS A 49 -0.75 -2.98 16.26
CA LYS A 49 -1.53 -4.21 16.56
C LYS A 49 -3.02 -3.95 16.52
N ALA A 50 -3.47 -2.83 17.06
CA ALA A 50 -4.88 -2.48 17.11
C ALA A 50 -5.44 -2.02 15.76
N LEU A 51 -4.66 -1.38 14.89
CA LEU A 51 -5.17 -0.75 13.66
C LEU A 51 -4.91 -1.57 12.39
N PHE A 52 -3.95 -2.48 12.38
CA PHE A 52 -3.72 -3.37 11.25
C PHE A 52 -4.85 -4.41 11.15
N THR A 53 -5.25 -4.72 9.92
CA THR A 53 -6.34 -5.65 9.62
C THR A 53 -6.06 -6.38 8.31
N GLY A 54 -6.66 -7.55 8.12
CA GLY A 54 -6.64 -8.26 6.84
C GLY A 54 -5.22 -8.57 6.36
N LYS A 55 -4.86 -8.17 5.13
CA LYS A 55 -3.53 -8.47 4.55
C LYS A 55 -2.38 -7.86 5.38
N ALA A 56 -2.59 -6.69 5.98
CA ALA A 56 -1.56 -6.05 6.79
C ALA A 56 -1.35 -6.78 8.12
N GLU A 57 -2.42 -7.26 8.74
CA GLU A 57 -2.39 -8.10 9.94
C GLU A 57 -1.70 -9.44 9.68
N SER A 58 -2.08 -10.16 8.61
CA SER A 58 -1.40 -11.40 8.24
C SER A 58 0.10 -11.22 7.96
N LEU A 59 0.50 -10.05 7.45
CA LEU A 59 1.91 -9.71 7.28
C LEU A 59 2.61 -9.52 8.63
N LEU A 60 1.98 -8.84 9.59
CA LEU A 60 2.53 -8.70 10.95
C LEU A 60 2.77 -10.08 11.56
N ASP A 61 1.75 -10.94 11.51
CA ASP A 61 1.82 -12.30 12.06
C ASP A 61 2.97 -13.11 11.45
N SER A 62 3.28 -12.86 10.17
CA SER A 62 4.37 -13.53 9.44
C SER A 62 5.78 -13.08 9.82
N ILE A 63 5.94 -12.00 10.60
CA ILE A 63 7.25 -11.46 11.00
C ILE A 63 7.45 -11.62 12.52
N PRO A 64 8.08 -12.74 12.97
CA PRO A 64 8.16 -13.11 14.38
C PRO A 64 8.78 -12.04 15.28
N ARG A 65 9.76 -11.30 14.76
CA ARG A 65 10.45 -10.23 15.49
C ARG A 65 9.52 -9.08 15.89
N PHE A 66 8.50 -8.79 15.08
CA PHE A 66 7.56 -7.71 15.39
C PHE A 66 6.44 -8.18 16.32
N ASN A 67 6.10 -9.48 16.25
CA ASN A 67 5.17 -10.09 17.21
C ASN A 67 5.71 -10.01 18.64
N GLN A 68 7.03 -10.18 18.83
CA GLN A 68 7.68 -10.05 20.15
C GLN A 68 7.49 -8.66 20.80
N PHE A 69 7.38 -7.60 19.98
CA PHE A 69 7.10 -6.25 20.50
C PHE A 69 5.61 -6.04 20.77
N THR A 70 4.74 -6.56 19.90
CA THR A 70 3.29 -6.43 20.07
C THR A 70 2.72 -7.34 21.16
N ASP A 71 3.42 -8.42 21.51
CA ASP A 71 3.07 -9.34 22.59
C ASP A 71 3.77 -8.98 23.91
N GLN A 72 4.47 -7.84 23.94
CA GLN A 72 5.18 -7.30 25.10
C GLN A 72 6.24 -8.26 25.68
N GLU A 73 6.70 -9.23 24.90
CA GLU A 73 7.75 -10.17 25.30
C GLU A 73 9.12 -9.49 25.38
N GLN A 74 9.30 -8.38 24.65
CA GLN A 74 10.55 -7.62 24.61
C GLN A 74 10.31 -6.10 24.60
N GLU A 75 11.14 -5.36 25.36
CA GLU A 75 11.15 -3.90 25.34
C GLU A 75 11.56 -3.37 23.95
N SER A 76 10.63 -2.69 23.29
CA SER A 76 10.88 -2.03 22.01
C SER A 76 11.66 -0.72 22.18
N LYS A 77 12.71 -0.51 21.37
CA LYS A 77 13.51 0.73 21.36
C LYS A 77 13.04 1.67 20.24
N PRO A 78 13.40 2.96 20.28
CA PRO A 78 13.08 3.89 19.19
C PRO A 78 13.68 3.47 17.83
N SER A 79 14.83 2.79 17.86
CA SER A 79 15.47 2.22 16.66
C SER A 79 14.62 1.14 15.99
N ASP A 80 13.92 0.31 16.78
CA ASP A 80 13.08 -0.77 16.27
C ASP A 80 11.85 -0.22 15.56
N VAL A 81 11.30 0.91 16.03
CA VAL A 81 10.20 1.63 15.35
C VAL A 81 10.62 2.11 13.98
N GLU A 82 11.83 2.66 13.85
CA GLU A 82 12.33 3.13 12.56
C GLU A 82 12.60 1.97 11.60
N GLU A 83 13.23 0.89 12.09
CA GLU A 83 13.43 -0.33 11.31
C GLU A 83 12.09 -0.92 10.83
N PHE A 84 11.08 -0.93 11.71
CA PHE A 84 9.73 -1.38 11.37
C PHE A 84 9.09 -0.50 10.30
N LYS A 85 9.16 0.83 10.42
CA LYS A 85 8.65 1.75 9.38
C LYS A 85 9.32 1.51 8.04
N GLN A 86 10.64 1.31 8.02
CA GLN A 86 11.38 0.99 6.80
C GLN A 86 10.94 -0.36 6.20
N ALA A 87 10.75 -1.39 7.03
CA ALA A 87 10.25 -2.69 6.59
C ALA A 87 8.84 -2.58 5.98
N LEU A 88 7.93 -1.86 6.64
CA LEU A 88 6.60 -1.59 6.12
C LEU A 88 6.65 -0.84 4.79
N MET A 89 7.52 0.16 4.65
CA MET A 89 7.66 0.92 3.40
C MET A 89 8.17 0.07 2.24
N LYS A 90 8.94 -1.00 2.51
CA LYS A 90 9.33 -1.97 1.48
C LYS A 90 8.17 -2.89 1.08
N GLN A 91 7.37 -3.33 2.04
CA GLN A 91 6.25 -4.25 1.82
C GLN A 91 5.03 -3.56 1.19
N PHE A 92 4.78 -2.31 1.57
CA PHE A 92 3.71 -1.46 1.07
C PHE A 92 4.30 -0.19 0.47
N PRO A 93 5.00 -0.31 -0.68
CA PRO A 93 5.64 0.84 -1.29
C PRO A 93 4.61 1.93 -1.60
N LYS A 94 5.08 3.18 -1.67
CA LYS A 94 4.33 4.19 -2.41
C LYS A 94 3.99 3.57 -3.74
N LYS A 95 2.72 3.56 -4.15
CA LYS A 95 2.36 3.36 -5.56
C LYS A 95 3.18 4.39 -6.32
N LEU A 96 4.36 3.97 -6.78
CA LEU A 96 5.09 4.65 -7.81
C LEU A 96 4.19 4.43 -9.01
N VAL A 97 3.52 5.49 -9.43
CA VAL A 97 3.28 5.65 -10.85
C VAL A 97 4.66 5.48 -11.49
N GLY A 98 4.95 4.29 -12.03
CA GLY A 98 6.16 4.06 -12.82
C GLY A 98 7.14 2.93 -12.46
N THR A 99 6.98 2.08 -11.43
CA THR A 99 8.00 1.01 -11.17
C THR A 99 7.48 -0.37 -10.78
N THR A 100 6.44 -0.84 -11.48
CA THR A 100 6.28 -2.27 -11.73
C THR A 100 5.55 -2.42 -13.06
N ASP A 101 6.29 -2.50 -14.17
CA ASP A 101 5.84 -2.81 -15.55
C ASP A 101 5.08 -1.77 -16.38
N ASP A 102 5.28 -0.47 -16.20
CA ASP A 102 4.85 0.50 -17.25
C ASP A 102 5.65 0.32 -18.56
N ARG A 103 6.85 -0.26 -18.50
CA ARG A 103 7.62 -0.60 -19.71
C ARG A 103 7.01 -1.72 -20.54
N ASN A 104 6.04 -2.46 -20.01
CA ASN A 104 5.42 -3.57 -20.71
C ASN A 104 3.90 -3.54 -20.79
N ALA A 105 3.27 -2.38 -20.54
CA ALA A 105 1.83 -2.23 -20.72
C ALA A 105 1.40 -2.66 -22.13
N GLN A 106 2.18 -2.34 -23.17
CA GLN A 106 1.89 -2.75 -24.55
C GLN A 106 2.00 -4.27 -24.77
N GLU A 107 3.06 -4.92 -24.27
CA GLU A 107 3.21 -6.38 -24.37
C GLU A 107 2.13 -7.11 -23.55
N ASN A 108 1.78 -6.58 -22.38
CA ASN A 108 0.72 -7.11 -21.53
C ASN A 108 -0.66 -6.97 -22.18
N ILE A 109 -0.91 -5.89 -22.92
CA ILE A 109 -2.14 -5.72 -23.73
C ILE A 109 -2.16 -6.72 -24.89
N GLN A 110 -1.04 -6.88 -25.60
CA GLN A 110 -0.94 -7.82 -26.72
C GLN A 110 -1.12 -9.28 -26.29
N ASN A 111 -0.71 -9.61 -25.05
CA ASN A 111 -0.82 -10.95 -24.49
C ASN A 111 -2.02 -11.11 -23.54
N LEU A 112 -2.93 -10.12 -23.46
CA LEU A 112 -4.08 -10.17 -22.55
C LEU A 112 -5.04 -11.28 -22.97
N ARG A 113 -5.04 -12.38 -22.22
CA ARG A 113 -6.01 -13.47 -22.31
C ARG A 113 -6.33 -13.97 -20.92
N GLN A 114 -7.54 -14.52 -20.75
CA GLN A 114 -7.91 -15.19 -19.51
C GLN A 114 -7.05 -16.45 -19.35
N GLU A 115 -6.47 -16.64 -18.17
CA GLU A 115 -5.68 -17.83 -17.87
C GLU A 115 -6.58 -19.01 -17.46
N GLY A 116 -6.07 -20.24 -17.59
CA GLY A 116 -6.89 -21.45 -17.39
C GLY A 116 -7.39 -21.66 -15.96
N GLU A 117 -6.70 -21.08 -14.97
CA GLU A 117 -7.05 -21.15 -13.55
C GLU A 117 -7.71 -19.86 -13.03
N GLU A 118 -7.81 -18.83 -13.87
CA GLU A 118 -8.29 -17.50 -13.50
C GLU A 118 -9.83 -17.43 -13.62
N THR A 119 -10.49 -16.98 -12.55
CA THR A 119 -11.93 -16.73 -12.60
C THR A 119 -12.26 -15.51 -13.46
N LEU A 120 -13.49 -15.43 -13.96
CA LEU A 120 -13.92 -14.31 -14.80
C LEU A 120 -13.78 -12.95 -14.08
N ALA A 121 -14.00 -12.92 -12.78
CA ALA A 121 -13.88 -11.71 -11.97
C ALA A 121 -12.42 -11.25 -11.84
N GLU A 122 -11.50 -12.18 -11.62
CA GLU A 122 -10.07 -11.90 -11.54
C GLU A 122 -9.53 -11.40 -12.89
N TYR A 123 -9.96 -12.03 -13.98
CA TYR A 123 -9.63 -11.59 -15.33
C TYR A 123 -10.13 -10.18 -15.61
N HIS A 124 -11.38 -9.89 -15.23
CA HIS A 124 -11.99 -8.58 -15.41
C HIS A 124 -11.20 -7.49 -14.65
N ASP A 125 -10.86 -7.73 -13.40
CA ASP A 125 -10.14 -6.77 -12.57
C ASP A 125 -8.72 -6.52 -13.09
N ARG A 126 -8.05 -7.57 -13.58
CA ARG A 126 -6.73 -7.47 -14.21
C ARG A 126 -6.78 -6.69 -15.53
N ALA A 127 -7.79 -6.95 -16.37
CA ALA A 127 -7.99 -6.22 -17.62
C ALA A 127 -8.28 -4.73 -17.35
N GLN A 128 -9.09 -4.43 -16.34
CA GLN A 128 -9.41 -3.06 -15.96
C GLN A 128 -8.20 -2.31 -15.40
N ASP A 129 -7.38 -2.96 -14.58
CA ASP A 129 -6.12 -2.37 -14.08
C ASP A 129 -5.15 -2.09 -15.24
N LEU A 130 -5.03 -3.02 -16.19
CA LEU A 130 -4.17 -2.85 -17.37
C LEU A 130 -4.62 -1.68 -18.26
N LEU A 131 -5.92 -1.55 -18.53
CA LEU A 131 -6.49 -0.43 -19.29
C LEU A 131 -6.29 0.92 -18.59
N ARG A 132 -6.44 0.95 -17.27
CA ARG A 132 -6.23 2.16 -16.48
C ARG A 132 -4.76 2.61 -16.53
N ARG A 133 -3.84 1.67 -16.71
CA ARG A 133 -2.39 1.90 -16.77
C ARG A 133 -1.87 2.23 -18.16
N SER A 134 -2.57 1.82 -19.22
CA SER A 134 -2.15 2.04 -20.60
C SER A 134 -2.16 3.51 -21.01
N ASN A 135 -2.84 4.38 -20.25
CA ASN A 135 -2.91 5.82 -20.49
C ASN A 135 -3.28 6.17 -21.96
N GLY A 136 -4.03 5.27 -22.61
CA GLY A 136 -4.27 5.26 -24.04
C GLY A 136 -4.69 6.63 -24.55
N ARG A 137 -3.78 7.33 -25.21
CA ARG A 137 -4.14 8.42 -26.11
C ARG A 137 -4.64 7.78 -27.39
N ASP A 138 -5.72 8.32 -27.97
CA ASP A 138 -6.04 8.02 -29.35
C ASP A 138 -4.82 8.41 -30.21
N ASP A 139 -4.14 7.42 -30.77
CA ASP A 139 -3.18 7.68 -31.84
C ASP A 139 -4.02 8.18 -33.01
N GLY A 140 -3.84 9.46 -33.35
CA GLY A 140 -4.48 10.05 -34.51
C GLY A 140 -4.21 9.16 -35.72
N ILE A 141 -5.27 8.67 -36.36
CA ILE A 141 -5.22 7.83 -37.55
C ILE A 141 -4.21 8.47 -38.49
N ASN A 142 -3.05 7.85 -38.68
CA ASN A 142 -2.11 8.28 -39.68
C ASN A 142 -2.68 7.80 -41.02
N ILE A 143 -3.59 8.61 -41.56
CA ILE A 143 -4.04 8.48 -42.94
C ILE A 143 -2.83 8.91 -43.77
N SER A 144 -1.85 8.02 -43.92
CA SER A 144 -0.93 8.10 -45.04
C SER A 144 -1.81 8.04 -46.28
N PRO A 145 -1.87 9.10 -47.09
CA PRO A 145 -2.48 8.95 -48.40
C PRO A 145 -1.57 7.98 -49.15
N GLU A 146 -2.04 6.75 -49.38
CA GLU A 146 -1.59 6.00 -50.53
C GLU A 146 -1.90 6.86 -51.76
N LEU A 147 -0.94 7.68 -52.16
CA LEU A 147 -0.84 8.09 -53.55
C LEU A 147 -0.18 6.94 -54.30
N SER A 148 -0.97 5.88 -54.50
CA SER A 148 -0.78 5.02 -55.65
C SER A 148 -1.29 5.77 -56.90
N ALA A 149 -0.38 5.88 -57.88
CA ALA A 149 -0.61 6.19 -59.29
C ALA A 149 -1.13 7.60 -59.65
N ILE A 150 -0.30 8.39 -60.35
CA ILE A 150 -0.31 8.53 -61.83
C ILE A 150 1.14 8.73 -62.30
#